data_AF-A0A4R6KJ41-F1
#
_entry.id   AF-A0A4R6KJ41-F1
#
_cell.length_a   1.000
_cell.length_b   1.000
_cell.length_c   1.000
_cell.angle_alpha   90.00
_cell.angle_beta   90.00
_cell.angle_gamma   90.00
#
_symmetry.space_group_name_H-M   'P 1'
#
loop_
_entity.id
_entity.type
_entity.pdbx_description
1 polymer ?
#
loop_
_entity_poly.entity_id
_entity_poly.type
_entity_poly.pdbx_seq_one_letter_code
_entity_poly.pdbx_strand_id
1 'polypeptide(L)'
;MPTRIDVVADPVRDRCLLTTDHLSPRQLPSADGVVRVALVAAGALLLAGDDVRIEIAVSGAVRLEIVETAGTVAYGMRGGTARWDIDIRLTDGASLQWYAEPFVVSADADVTRTTTVRLATGCTAHLRESLVLGRHGETGGVLHTATRAWLGENMLLAEDLDLSPEPRAGWAVLGTNRCLDTVTTLGFRLPDDPQTLQLEGPGSIARRLVHEQHQSTLNRPAAAS
;
A
#
# COMPACT_ATOMS: atom_id res chain seq x y z
N MET A 1 -7.40 -4.44 -18.12
CA MET A 1 -6.00 -3.99 -18.28
C MET A 1 -5.54 -3.50 -16.90
N PRO A 2 -4.27 -3.33 -16.53
CA PRO A 2 -3.99 -2.78 -15.20
C PRO A 2 -4.29 -1.27 -15.15
N THR A 3 -4.71 -0.75 -13.99
CA THR A 3 -4.59 0.68 -13.70
C THR A 3 -3.09 1.00 -13.68
N ARG A 4 -2.64 2.02 -14.44
CA ARG A 4 -1.22 2.35 -14.55
C ARG A 4 -0.92 3.82 -14.28
N ILE A 5 0.17 4.07 -13.56
CA ILE A 5 0.75 5.38 -13.30
C ILE A 5 2.22 5.35 -13.74
N ASP A 6 2.54 6.05 -14.82
CA ASP A 6 3.92 6.22 -15.30
C ASP A 6 4.35 7.67 -15.10
N VAL A 7 5.39 7.90 -14.31
CA VAL A 7 5.97 9.22 -14.06
C VAL A 7 7.44 9.24 -14.45
N VAL A 8 7.85 10.26 -15.21
CA VAL A 8 9.24 10.46 -15.60
C VAL A 8 9.63 11.91 -15.35
N ALA A 9 10.72 12.13 -14.63
CA ALA A 9 11.27 13.45 -14.40
C ALA A 9 11.67 14.11 -15.73
N ASP A 10 11.35 15.39 -15.90
CA ASP A 10 11.66 16.13 -17.12
C ASP A 10 12.12 17.56 -16.78
N PRO A 11 13.14 18.12 -17.48
CA PRO A 11 13.68 19.44 -17.17
C PRO A 11 12.69 20.61 -17.28
N VAL A 12 11.61 20.45 -18.04
CA VAL A 12 10.58 21.47 -18.24
C VAL A 12 9.37 21.17 -17.38
N ARG A 13 8.87 19.93 -17.46
CA ARG A 13 7.72 19.49 -16.67
C ARG A 13 7.62 17.97 -16.65
N ASP A 14 7.64 17.39 -15.46
CA ASP A 14 7.50 15.96 -15.24
C ASP A 14 6.34 15.37 -16.04
N ARG A 15 6.62 14.29 -16.78
CA ARG A 15 5.62 13.58 -17.58
C ARG A 15 4.85 12.62 -16.69
N CYS A 16 3.53 12.70 -16.73
CA CYS A 16 2.63 11.80 -16.01
C CYS A 16 1.63 11.19 -17.00
N LEU A 17 1.70 9.87 -17.21
CA LEU A 17 0.76 9.11 -18.02
C LEU A 17 -0.08 8.21 -17.12
N LEU A 18 -1.40 8.28 -17.30
CA LEU A 18 -2.38 7.66 -16.42
C LEU A 18 -3.31 6.77 -17.24
N THR A 19 -3.45 5.51 -16.84
CA THR A 19 -4.37 4.55 -17.46
C THR A 19 -5.40 4.08 -16.43
N THR A 20 -6.68 4.19 -16.79
CA THR A 20 -7.81 3.76 -15.96
C THR A 20 -8.16 2.30 -16.23
N ASP A 21 -8.52 1.59 -15.17
CA ASP A 21 -9.21 0.29 -15.19
C ASP A 21 -10.18 0.27 -14.00
N HIS A 22 -10.08 -0.68 -13.07
CA HIS A 22 -10.80 -0.70 -11.80
C HIS A 22 -10.62 0.61 -11.00
N LEU A 23 -9.42 1.19 -11.05
CA LEU A 23 -9.14 2.50 -10.48
C LEU A 23 -8.90 3.52 -11.59
N SER A 24 -9.37 4.74 -11.36
CA SER A 24 -9.20 5.91 -12.21
C SER A 24 -8.21 6.88 -11.57
N PRO A 25 -6.93 6.82 -11.94
CA PRO A 25 -5.92 7.75 -11.42
C PRO A 25 -6.13 9.16 -11.98
N ARG A 26 -6.04 10.18 -11.12
CA ARG A 26 -6.23 11.59 -11.47
C ARG A 26 -5.05 12.42 -10.98
N GLN A 27 -4.36 13.09 -11.89
CA GLN A 27 -3.30 14.01 -11.49
C GLN A 27 -3.89 15.19 -10.70
N LEU A 28 -3.24 15.55 -9.60
CA LEU A 28 -3.57 16.67 -8.73
C LEU A 28 -2.54 17.80 -8.90
N PRO A 29 -2.87 19.04 -8.51
CA PRO A 29 -1.89 20.11 -8.38
C PRO A 29 -0.78 19.77 -7.37
N SER A 30 0.46 20.12 -7.71
CA SER A 30 1.67 19.87 -6.93
C SER A 30 2.77 20.88 -7.28
N ALA A 31 3.80 20.96 -6.43
CA ALA A 31 5.01 21.73 -6.70
C ALA A 31 5.94 21.00 -7.69
N ASP A 32 6.92 21.72 -8.24
CA ASP A 32 7.92 21.14 -9.14
C ASP A 32 8.70 19.99 -8.46
N GLY A 33 9.01 18.95 -9.22
CA GLY A 33 9.67 17.74 -8.71
C GLY A 33 8.76 16.83 -7.86
N VAL A 34 7.47 17.17 -7.73
CA VAL A 34 6.45 16.33 -7.10
C VAL A 34 5.29 16.12 -8.07
N VAL A 35 4.91 14.87 -8.29
CA VAL A 35 3.68 14.50 -9.01
C VAL A 35 2.72 13.88 -8.01
N ARG A 36 1.53 14.47 -7.88
CA ARG A 36 0.47 13.95 -6.99
C ARG A 36 -0.61 13.29 -7.83
N VAL A 37 -0.98 12.06 -7.48
CA VAL A 37 -2.02 11.31 -8.19
C VAL A 37 -3.05 10.80 -7.19
N ALA A 38 -4.30 11.22 -7.36
CA ALA A 38 -5.43 10.63 -6.65
C ALA A 38 -5.80 9.28 -7.27
N LEU A 39 -5.99 8.24 -6.45
CA LEU A 39 -6.63 6.99 -6.85
C LEU A 39 -8.10 7.04 -6.46
N VAL A 40 -8.97 6.92 -7.47
CA VAL A 40 -10.42 6.94 -7.30
C VAL A 40 -10.99 5.64 -7.85
N ALA A 41 -11.92 5.01 -7.13
CA ALA A 41 -12.64 3.86 -7.65
C ALA A 41 -13.42 4.24 -8.93
N ALA A 42 -13.22 3.48 -10.01
CA ALA A 42 -13.95 3.69 -11.26
C ALA A 42 -15.36 3.06 -11.21
N GLY A 43 -15.60 2.18 -10.23
CA GLY A 43 -16.85 1.49 -9.97
C GLY A 43 -16.82 0.77 -8.62
N ALA A 44 -17.71 -0.20 -8.43
CA ALA A 44 -17.58 -1.14 -7.32
C ALA A 44 -16.29 -1.97 -7.48
N LEU A 45 -15.64 -2.27 -6.36
CA LEU A 45 -14.35 -2.96 -6.32
C LEU A 45 -14.40 -4.08 -5.30
N LEU A 46 -13.59 -5.12 -5.55
CA LEU A 46 -13.44 -6.28 -4.67
C LEU A 46 -14.77 -6.98 -4.40
N LEU A 47 -15.47 -7.24 -5.50
CA LEU A 47 -16.53 -8.24 -5.61
C LEU A 47 -15.93 -9.60 -6.02
N ALA A 48 -16.74 -10.65 -5.91
CA ALA A 48 -16.32 -11.99 -6.34
C ALA A 48 -15.88 -12.00 -7.81
N GLY A 49 -14.64 -12.42 -8.06
CA GLY A 49 -14.04 -12.50 -9.40
C GLY A 49 -13.21 -11.28 -9.81
N ASP A 50 -13.18 -10.20 -9.02
CA ASP A 50 -12.39 -9.02 -9.36
C ASP A 50 -10.88 -9.31 -9.28
N ASP A 51 -10.14 -8.79 -10.26
CA ASP A 51 -8.68 -8.83 -10.33
C ASP A 51 -8.18 -7.39 -10.49
N VAL A 52 -8.03 -6.71 -9.35
CA VAL A 52 -7.64 -5.29 -9.29
C VAL A 52 -6.12 -5.21 -9.36
N ARG A 53 -5.59 -4.59 -10.42
CA ARG A 53 -4.16 -4.48 -10.67
C ARG A 53 -3.72 -3.03 -10.81
N ILE A 54 -2.70 -2.66 -10.04
CA ILE A 54 -2.12 -1.32 -10.00
C ILE A 54 -0.64 -1.42 -10.33
N GLU A 55 -0.22 -0.77 -11.41
CA GLU A 55 1.17 -0.72 -11.83
C GLU A 55 1.69 0.72 -11.74
N ILE A 56 2.80 0.91 -11.03
CA ILE A 56 3.42 2.21 -10.81
C ILE A 56 4.86 2.15 -11.29
N ALA A 57 5.23 3.00 -12.23
CA ALA A 57 6.60 3.17 -12.69
C ALA A 57 7.02 4.64 -12.54
N VAL A 58 8.11 4.90 -11.82
CA VAL A 58 8.63 6.25 -11.61
C VAL A 58 10.12 6.26 -11.92
N SER A 59 10.55 7.16 -12.81
CA SER A 59 11.95 7.31 -13.19
C SER A 59 12.42 8.75 -13.05
N GLY A 60 13.64 8.93 -12.53
CA GLY A 60 14.30 10.21 -12.38
C GLY A 60 14.06 10.85 -11.02
N ALA A 61 14.72 11.97 -10.77
CA ALA A 61 14.69 12.70 -9.50
C ALA A 61 13.35 13.44 -9.26
N VAL A 62 12.26 12.67 -9.19
CA VAL A 62 10.88 13.13 -8.96
C VAL A 62 10.26 12.29 -7.84
N ARG A 63 9.38 12.93 -7.06
CA ARG A 63 8.55 12.25 -6.07
C ARG A 63 7.16 12.03 -6.62
N LEU A 64 6.70 10.79 -6.61
CA LEU A 64 5.28 10.46 -6.77
C LEU A 64 4.62 10.37 -5.39
N GLU A 65 3.52 11.09 -5.20
CA GLU A 65 2.64 10.92 -4.05
C GLU A 65 1.28 10.36 -4.52
N ILE A 66 0.92 9.20 -3.99
CA ILE A 66 -0.40 8.60 -4.18
C ILE A 66 -1.32 9.06 -3.06
N VAL A 67 -2.48 9.56 -3.46
CA VAL A 67 -3.54 10.02 -2.57
C VAL A 67 -4.77 9.16 -2.80
N GLU A 68 -5.22 8.43 -1.79
CA GLU A 68 -6.54 7.80 -1.85
C GLU A 68 -7.58 8.77 -1.31
N THR A 69 -8.74 8.85 -1.97
CA THR A 69 -9.81 9.77 -1.56
C THR A 69 -10.76 9.15 -0.53
N ALA A 70 -10.74 7.83 -0.39
CA ALA A 70 -11.58 7.06 0.52
C ALA A 70 -10.95 5.69 0.78
N GLY A 71 -11.32 5.08 1.90
CA GLY A 71 -11.00 3.68 2.16
C GLY A 71 -11.65 2.74 1.15
N THR A 72 -11.01 1.59 0.94
CA THR A 72 -11.48 0.53 0.05
C THR A 72 -12.15 -0.56 0.87
N VAL A 73 -13.26 -1.12 0.39
CA VAL A 73 -13.97 -2.22 1.06
C VAL A 73 -13.95 -3.44 0.14
N ALA A 74 -13.43 -4.56 0.63
CA ALA A 74 -13.70 -5.88 0.06
C ALA A 74 -15.03 -6.39 0.59
N TYR A 75 -15.96 -6.69 -0.32
CA TYR A 75 -17.31 -7.12 0.01
C TYR A 75 -17.41 -8.64 0.13
N GLY A 76 -18.50 -9.12 0.74
CA GLY A 76 -18.78 -10.55 0.85
C GLY A 76 -18.89 -11.22 -0.52
N MET A 77 -18.11 -12.28 -0.75
CA MET A 77 -17.96 -12.93 -2.05
C MET A 77 -18.73 -14.25 -2.18
N ARG A 78 -19.40 -14.69 -1.11
CA ARG A 78 -20.30 -15.86 -1.09
C ARG A 78 -19.66 -17.12 -1.70
N GLY A 79 -18.41 -17.38 -1.33
CA GLY A 79 -17.62 -18.52 -1.83
C GLY A 79 -16.76 -18.23 -3.06
N GLY A 80 -16.84 -17.02 -3.62
CA GLY A 80 -15.85 -16.51 -4.59
C GLY A 80 -14.66 -15.83 -3.92
N THR A 81 -13.71 -15.37 -4.72
CA THR A 81 -12.49 -14.68 -4.27
C THR A 81 -12.19 -13.45 -5.13
N ALA A 82 -11.36 -12.53 -4.63
CA ALA A 82 -10.83 -11.41 -5.42
C ALA A 82 -9.34 -11.21 -5.18
N ARG A 83 -8.69 -10.50 -6.11
CA ARG A 83 -7.27 -10.14 -6.04
C ARG A 83 -7.06 -8.63 -6.07
N TRP A 84 -6.05 -8.20 -5.32
CA TRP A 84 -5.54 -6.82 -5.29
C TRP A 84 -4.02 -6.86 -5.41
N ASP A 85 -3.49 -6.54 -6.60
CA ASP A 85 -2.08 -6.67 -6.92
C ASP A 85 -1.47 -5.30 -7.23
N ILE A 86 -0.39 -4.97 -6.52
CA ILE A 86 0.40 -3.75 -6.70
C ILE A 86 1.81 -4.13 -7.20
N ASP A 87 2.24 -3.60 -8.35
CA ASP A 87 3.64 -3.64 -8.83
C ASP A 87 4.20 -2.22 -8.90
N ILE A 88 5.28 -1.96 -8.15
CA ILE A 88 5.95 -0.67 -8.07
C ILE A 88 7.38 -0.82 -8.59
N ARG A 89 7.79 0.08 -9.49
CA ARG A 89 9.15 0.17 -10.03
C ARG A 89 9.66 1.59 -9.92
N LEU A 90 10.78 1.77 -9.22
CA LEU A 90 11.41 3.07 -9.01
C LEU A 90 12.85 3.04 -9.52
N THR A 91 13.19 3.97 -10.41
CA THR A 91 14.50 4.08 -11.07
C THR A 91 15.05 5.50 -11.04
N ASP A 92 16.36 5.62 -11.25
CA ASP A 92 17.07 6.90 -11.44
C ASP A 92 16.82 7.97 -10.36
N GLY A 93 16.76 7.55 -9.08
CA GLY A 93 16.58 8.46 -7.94
C GLY A 93 15.13 8.81 -7.61
N ALA A 94 14.17 8.09 -8.18
CA ALA A 94 12.75 8.30 -7.91
C ALA A 94 12.37 8.03 -6.45
N SER A 95 11.34 8.75 -5.98
CA SER A 95 10.73 8.49 -4.68
C SER A 95 9.22 8.28 -4.77
N LEU A 96 8.69 7.38 -3.95
CA LEU A 96 7.25 7.13 -3.82
C LEU A 96 6.80 7.36 -2.38
N GLN A 97 5.71 8.11 -2.22
CA GLN A 97 4.94 8.14 -0.97
C GLN A 97 3.52 7.67 -1.25
N TRP A 98 3.09 6.62 -0.56
CA TRP A 98 1.71 6.15 -0.63
C TRP A 98 1.24 5.81 0.77
N TYR A 99 0.50 6.74 1.35
CA TYR A 99 -0.20 6.51 2.60
C TYR A 99 -1.63 6.09 2.27
N ALA A 100 -1.87 4.78 2.17
CA ALA A 100 -3.17 4.26 1.79
C ALA A 100 -4.22 4.55 2.87
N GLU A 101 -5.44 4.76 2.42
CA GLU A 101 -6.63 4.80 3.27
C GLU A 101 -6.98 3.36 3.71
N PRO A 102 -7.87 3.18 4.70
CA PRO A 102 -8.20 1.86 5.22
C PRO A 102 -8.68 0.87 4.15
N PHE A 103 -8.10 -0.32 4.15
CA PHE A 103 -8.55 -1.48 3.38
C PHE A 103 -9.39 -2.39 4.29
N VAL A 104 -10.71 -2.30 4.17
CA VAL A 104 -11.68 -2.98 5.02
C VAL A 104 -12.09 -4.31 4.40
N VAL A 105 -11.88 -5.42 5.11
CA VAL A 105 -12.30 -6.75 4.67
C VAL A 105 -13.59 -7.12 5.37
N SER A 106 -14.74 -6.99 4.69
CA SER A 106 -16.05 -7.27 5.31
C SER A 106 -16.22 -8.75 5.63
N ALA A 107 -17.28 -9.08 6.37
CA ALA A 107 -17.71 -10.48 6.51
C ALA A 107 -17.88 -11.15 5.12
N ASP A 108 -17.55 -12.45 5.06
CA ASP A 108 -17.60 -13.31 3.87
C ASP A 108 -16.74 -12.88 2.66
N ALA A 109 -15.86 -11.90 2.83
CA ALA A 109 -14.85 -11.57 1.81
C ALA A 109 -13.74 -12.63 1.80
N ASP A 110 -13.11 -12.84 0.65
CA ASP A 110 -11.93 -13.69 0.50
C ASP A 110 -10.97 -13.03 -0.50
N VAL A 111 -9.92 -12.39 0.03
CA VAL A 111 -9.02 -11.55 -0.75
C VAL A 111 -7.59 -12.02 -0.64
N THR A 112 -6.92 -12.14 -1.77
CA THR A 112 -5.45 -12.16 -1.83
C THR A 112 -4.94 -10.80 -2.26
N ARG A 113 -4.04 -10.22 -1.46
CA ARG A 113 -3.43 -8.92 -1.72
C ARG A 113 -1.93 -9.06 -1.89
N THR A 114 -1.36 -8.63 -3.01
CA THR A 114 0.09 -8.65 -3.22
C THR A 114 0.64 -7.24 -3.42
N THR A 115 1.82 -6.97 -2.84
CA THR A 115 2.59 -5.75 -3.09
C THR A 115 4.02 -6.12 -3.45
N THR A 116 4.41 -5.77 -4.66
CA THR A 116 5.76 -6.00 -5.19
C THR A 116 6.43 -4.66 -5.44
N VAL A 117 7.60 -4.43 -4.84
CA VAL A 117 8.35 -3.19 -4.97
C VAL A 117 9.76 -3.47 -5.47
N ARG A 118 10.16 -2.87 -6.59
CA ARG A 118 11.54 -2.94 -7.11
C ARG A 118 12.13 -1.54 -7.18
N LEU A 119 13.21 -1.32 -6.45
CA LEU A 119 13.91 -0.05 -6.38
C LEU A 119 15.33 -0.19 -6.95
N ALA A 120 15.77 0.78 -7.74
CA ALA A 120 17.19 0.98 -8.01
C ALA A 120 17.89 1.68 -6.82
N THR A 121 19.21 1.57 -6.73
CA THR A 121 20.00 2.32 -5.75
C THR A 121 19.71 3.81 -5.84
N GLY A 122 19.50 4.46 -4.69
CA GLY A 122 19.14 5.89 -4.61
C GLY A 122 17.63 6.17 -4.72
N CYS A 123 16.81 5.18 -5.05
CA CYS A 123 15.35 5.31 -5.01
C CYS A 123 14.81 5.03 -3.60
N THR A 124 13.66 5.61 -3.28
CA THR A 124 13.02 5.44 -1.96
C THR A 124 11.52 5.20 -2.07
N ALA A 125 10.97 4.39 -1.18
CA ALA A 125 9.52 4.22 -1.05
C ALA A 125 9.09 4.33 0.42
N HIS A 126 7.98 5.03 0.64
CA HIS A 126 7.35 5.18 1.93
C HIS A 126 5.87 4.78 1.80
N LEU A 127 5.56 3.57 2.27
CA LEU A 127 4.27 2.93 2.07
C LEU A 127 3.58 2.77 3.42
N ARG A 128 2.33 3.21 3.54
CA ARG A 128 1.47 2.84 4.67
C ARG A 128 0.35 1.96 4.18
N GLU A 129 0.16 0.84 4.84
CA GLU A 129 -0.96 -0.08 4.67
C GLU A 129 -1.78 -0.11 5.96
N SER A 130 -3.08 0.13 5.85
CA SER A 130 -4.02 0.08 6.97
C SER A 130 -5.09 -0.97 6.71
N LEU A 131 -4.91 -2.18 7.27
CA LEU A 131 -5.84 -3.28 7.12
C LEU A 131 -6.87 -3.27 8.25
N VAL A 132 -8.16 -3.38 7.92
CA VAL A 132 -9.26 -3.41 8.89
C VAL A 132 -10.10 -4.65 8.67
N LEU A 133 -10.13 -5.54 9.66
CA LEU A 133 -10.78 -6.84 9.58
C LEU A 133 -12.23 -6.70 10.08
N GLY A 134 -13.14 -6.49 9.13
CA GLY A 134 -14.57 -6.30 9.31
C GLY A 134 -15.01 -4.84 9.37
N ARG A 135 -16.26 -4.57 9.00
CA ARG A 135 -16.94 -3.31 9.37
C ARG A 135 -17.38 -3.34 10.83
N HIS A 136 -17.97 -2.26 11.33
CA HIS A 136 -18.49 -2.23 12.69
C HIS A 136 -19.47 -3.40 12.93
N GLY A 137 -19.25 -4.16 14.01
CA GLY A 137 -20.04 -5.34 14.34
C GLY A 137 -19.70 -6.61 13.55
N GLU A 138 -18.77 -6.56 12.59
CA GLU A 138 -18.34 -7.72 11.82
C GLU A 138 -17.00 -8.27 12.30
N THR A 139 -16.86 -9.60 12.22
CA THR A 139 -15.60 -10.31 12.43
C THR A 139 -14.59 -10.09 11.28
N GLY A 140 -15.08 -9.85 10.06
CA GLY A 140 -14.27 -9.75 8.83
C GLY A 140 -13.99 -11.10 8.16
N GLY A 141 -13.80 -11.10 6.85
CA GLY A 141 -13.56 -12.29 6.01
C GLY A 141 -12.10 -12.76 6.01
N VAL A 142 -11.72 -13.53 4.99
CA VAL A 142 -10.36 -14.02 4.74
C VAL A 142 -9.52 -12.95 4.04
N LEU A 143 -8.29 -12.78 4.49
CA LEU A 143 -7.30 -11.93 3.84
C LEU A 143 -5.94 -12.60 3.90
N HIS A 144 -5.33 -12.82 2.75
CA HIS A 144 -3.92 -13.18 2.64
C HIS A 144 -3.17 -11.98 2.06
N THR A 145 -2.09 -11.55 2.70
CA THR A 145 -1.22 -10.51 2.15
C THR A 145 0.18 -11.04 1.90
N ALA A 146 0.78 -10.62 0.79
CA ALA A 146 2.16 -10.91 0.46
C ALA A 146 2.88 -9.63 0.02
N THR A 147 3.93 -9.25 0.73
CA THR A 147 4.78 -8.12 0.37
C THR A 147 6.16 -8.62 0.01
N ARG A 148 6.68 -8.17 -1.12
CA ARG A 148 8.05 -8.44 -1.55
C ARG A 148 8.70 -7.14 -2.02
N ALA A 149 9.90 -6.86 -1.54
CA ALA A 149 10.65 -5.67 -1.93
C ALA A 149 12.10 -6.00 -2.26
N TRP A 150 12.63 -5.38 -3.31
CA TRP A 150 14.02 -5.51 -3.76
C TRP A 150 14.68 -4.15 -3.92
N LEU A 151 15.97 -4.08 -3.58
CA LEU A 151 16.87 -2.98 -3.92
C LEU A 151 18.00 -3.51 -4.80
N GLY A 152 17.96 -3.16 -6.09
CA GLY A 152 18.70 -3.89 -7.11
C GLY A 152 18.27 -5.37 -7.10
N GLU A 153 19.26 -6.27 -7.06
CA GLU A 153 19.02 -7.72 -6.98
C GLU A 153 18.79 -8.22 -5.54
N ASN A 154 18.97 -7.38 -4.53
CA ASN A 154 18.89 -7.79 -3.13
C ASN A 154 17.44 -7.71 -2.63
N MET A 155 16.90 -8.84 -2.16
CA MET A 155 15.60 -8.87 -1.49
C MET A 155 15.72 -8.20 -0.11
N LEU A 156 15.01 -7.08 0.07
CA LEU A 156 14.99 -6.32 1.33
C LEU A 156 13.89 -6.79 2.28
N LEU A 157 12.75 -7.19 1.73
CA LEU A 157 11.58 -7.62 2.50
C LEU A 157 10.91 -8.79 1.81
N ALA A 158 10.63 -9.84 2.57
CA ALA A 158 9.68 -10.87 2.22
C ALA A 158 8.77 -11.14 3.40
N GLU A 159 7.48 -10.89 3.21
CA GLU A 159 6.47 -11.08 4.23
C GLU A 159 5.21 -11.71 3.65
N ASP A 160 4.69 -12.72 4.33
CA ASP A 160 3.38 -13.32 4.07
C ASP A 160 2.58 -13.29 5.37
N LEU A 161 1.38 -12.72 5.32
CA LEU A 161 0.45 -12.70 6.44
C LEU A 161 -0.82 -13.46 6.06
N ASP A 162 -1.09 -14.54 6.78
CA ASP A 162 -2.40 -15.16 6.80
C ASP A 162 -3.26 -14.49 7.87
N LEU A 163 -4.17 -13.64 7.41
CA LEU A 163 -5.13 -12.94 8.25
C LEU A 163 -6.53 -13.56 8.13
N SER A 164 -6.61 -14.86 7.84
CA SER A 164 -7.83 -15.65 7.97
C SER A 164 -8.36 -15.61 9.41
N PRO A 165 -9.69 -15.77 9.64
CA PRO A 165 -10.30 -15.59 10.96
C PRO A 165 -9.65 -16.37 12.11
N GLU A 166 -9.26 -17.63 11.88
CA GLU A 166 -8.66 -18.48 12.91
C GLU A 166 -7.19 -18.09 13.20
N PRO A 167 -6.27 -18.04 12.20
CA PRO A 167 -4.89 -17.64 12.44
C PRO A 167 -4.75 -16.25 13.05
N ARG A 168 -5.52 -15.26 12.58
CA ARG A 168 -5.36 -13.86 13.03
C ARG A 168 -5.76 -13.63 14.48
N ALA A 169 -6.64 -14.46 15.03
CA ALA A 169 -7.09 -14.37 16.42
C ALA A 169 -6.02 -14.82 17.42
N GLY A 170 -4.94 -15.46 16.94
CA GLY A 170 -3.79 -15.81 17.76
C GLY A 170 -3.16 -14.59 18.41
N TRP A 171 -2.74 -14.72 19.67
CA TRP A 171 -2.11 -13.66 20.45
C TRP A 171 -0.79 -13.16 19.84
N ALA A 172 -0.14 -13.98 19.02
CA ALA A 172 1.08 -13.64 18.30
C ALA A 172 0.83 -12.87 16.98
N VAL A 173 -0.45 -12.76 16.54
CA VAL A 173 -0.82 -12.08 15.30
C VAL A 173 -1.58 -10.79 15.62
N LEU A 174 -2.90 -10.84 15.85
CA LEU A 174 -3.69 -9.66 16.23
C LEU A 174 -4.26 -9.74 17.66
N GLY A 175 -4.42 -10.95 18.20
CA GLY A 175 -5.17 -11.16 19.44
C GLY A 175 -6.60 -10.61 19.31
N THR A 176 -6.96 -9.65 20.15
CA THR A 176 -8.28 -8.99 20.15
C THR A 176 -8.35 -7.73 19.26
N ASN A 177 -7.24 -7.36 18.63
CA ASN A 177 -7.21 -6.25 17.69
C ASN A 177 -7.82 -6.66 16.35
N ARG A 178 -8.27 -5.66 15.60
CA ARG A 178 -8.90 -5.86 14.28
C ARG A 178 -8.36 -4.92 13.22
N CYS A 179 -7.39 -4.08 13.56
CA CYS A 179 -6.69 -3.23 12.63
C CYS A 179 -5.20 -3.49 12.74
N LEU A 180 -4.55 -3.71 11.59
CA LEU A 180 -3.10 -3.74 11.45
C LEU A 180 -2.71 -2.55 10.58
N ASP A 181 -2.02 -1.59 11.18
CA ASP A 181 -1.46 -0.45 10.48
C ASP A 181 0.06 -0.61 10.39
N THR A 182 0.58 -0.54 9.18
CA THR A 182 2.00 -0.80 8.89
C THR A 182 2.55 0.35 8.05
N VAL A 183 3.65 0.95 8.49
CA VAL A 183 4.49 1.82 7.67
C VAL A 183 5.74 1.06 7.29
N THR A 184 6.01 0.97 6.00
CA THR A 184 7.22 0.36 5.42
C THR A 184 8.01 1.41 4.67
N THR A 185 9.30 1.51 4.99
CA THR A 185 10.27 2.36 4.31
C THR A 185 11.29 1.49 3.60
N LEU A 186 11.61 1.86 2.36
CA LEU A 186 12.55 1.15 1.49
C LEU A 186 13.50 2.17 0.88
N GLY A 187 14.79 1.88 0.86
CA GLY A 187 15.85 2.80 0.43
C GLY A 187 16.36 3.75 1.54
N PHE A 188 15.73 3.76 2.72
CA PHE A 188 16.15 4.54 3.88
C PHE A 188 15.59 3.92 5.18
N ARG A 189 16.11 4.33 6.34
CA ARG A 189 15.67 3.84 7.65
C ARG A 189 14.87 4.88 8.42
N LEU A 190 13.84 4.43 9.12
CA LEU A 190 13.18 5.19 10.19
C LEU A 190 14.09 5.26 11.43
N PRO A 191 13.83 6.22 12.35
CA PRO A 191 14.48 6.24 13.66
C PRO A 191 14.38 4.90 14.39
N ASP A 192 15.43 4.59 15.15
CA ASP A 192 15.50 3.36 15.93
C ASP A 192 14.68 3.52 17.22
N ASP A 193 13.41 3.14 17.13
CA ASP A 193 12.44 3.17 18.21
C ASP A 193 11.98 1.75 18.56
N PRO A 194 11.48 1.47 19.79
CA PRO A 194 11.08 0.13 20.22
C PRO A 194 10.03 -0.58 19.35
N GLN A 195 9.28 0.17 18.54
CA GLN A 195 8.23 -0.35 17.65
C GLN A 195 8.61 -0.30 16.17
N THR A 196 9.89 -0.06 15.87
CA THR A 196 10.46 -0.04 14.54
C THR A 196 11.36 -1.25 14.36
N LEU A 197 10.99 -2.13 13.42
CA LEU A 197 11.85 -3.20 12.94
C LEU A 197 12.77 -2.63 11.85
N GLN A 198 14.07 -2.70 12.07
CA GLN A 198 15.05 -2.41 11.02
C GLN A 198 15.24 -3.63 10.12
N LEU A 199 15.16 -3.43 8.80
CA LEU A 199 15.46 -4.49 7.84
C LEU A 199 16.97 -4.69 7.72
N GLU A 200 17.40 -5.77 7.06
CA GLU A 200 18.83 -6.04 6.82
C GLU A 200 19.49 -4.89 6.02
N GLY A 201 18.80 -4.41 4.98
CA GLY A 201 19.25 -3.29 4.16
C GLY A 201 18.74 -1.91 4.62
N PRO A 202 18.75 -0.90 3.72
CA PRO A 202 18.21 0.41 4.02
C PRO A 202 16.67 0.37 3.97
N GLY A 203 16.05 -0.03 5.07
CA GLY A 203 14.60 -0.10 5.20
C GLY A 203 14.17 -0.35 6.63
N SER A 204 12.93 0.02 6.95
CA SER A 204 12.32 -0.19 8.27
C SER A 204 10.83 -0.44 8.17
N ILE A 205 10.27 -1.17 9.15
CA ILE A 205 8.84 -1.40 9.33
C ILE A 205 8.41 -0.90 10.71
N ALA A 206 7.39 -0.07 10.78
CA ALA A 206 6.72 0.30 12.03
C ALA A 206 5.27 -0.18 12.02
N ARG A 207 4.80 -0.75 13.13
CA ARG A 207 3.46 -1.35 13.23
C ARG A 207 2.65 -0.88 14.41
N ARG A 208 1.33 -0.80 14.22
CA ARG A 208 0.35 -0.65 15.30
C ARG A 208 -0.77 -1.66 15.13
N LEU A 209 -1.07 -2.36 16.22
CA LEU A 209 -2.27 -3.15 16.36
C LEU A 209 -3.25 -2.33 17.18
N VAL A 210 -4.41 -2.03 16.61
CA VAL A 210 -5.45 -1.24 17.28
C VAL A 210 -6.81 -1.87 17.07
N HIS A 211 -7.75 -1.53 17.94
CA HIS A 211 -9.12 -1.99 17.80
C HIS A 211 -9.92 -1.11 16.83
N GLU A 212 -9.72 0.20 16.85
CA GLU A 212 -10.31 1.13 15.90
C GLU A 212 -9.21 1.82 15.11
N GLN A 213 -9.35 1.90 13.79
CA GLN A 213 -8.26 2.35 12.92
C GLN A 213 -7.74 3.75 13.31
N HIS A 214 -8.64 4.67 13.67
CA HIS A 214 -8.30 6.06 13.98
C HIS A 214 -7.46 6.22 15.25
N GLN A 215 -7.31 5.15 16.04
CA GLN A 215 -6.42 5.10 17.21
C GLN A 215 -4.96 4.87 16.81
N SER A 216 -4.68 4.48 15.56
CA SER A 216 -3.31 4.33 15.08
C SER A 216 -2.58 5.67 15.10
N THR A 217 -1.34 5.63 15.55
CA THR A 217 -0.45 6.81 15.60
C THR A 217 0.49 6.88 14.40
N LEU A 218 0.42 5.93 13.46
CA LEU A 218 1.22 5.93 12.23
C LEU A 218 0.59 6.85 11.18
N ASN A 219 0.67 8.15 11.46
CA ASN A 219 0.14 9.16 10.57
C ASN A 219 1.13 9.49 9.45
N ARG A 220 0.61 10.09 8.37
CA ARG A 220 1.45 10.73 7.36
C ARG A 220 2.35 11.74 8.07
N PRO A 221 3.69 11.73 7.85
CA PRO A 221 4.55 12.78 8.35
C PRO A 221 4.02 14.11 7.82
N ALA A 222 4.06 15.15 8.66
CA ALA A 222 3.73 16.49 8.21
C ALA A 222 4.54 16.78 6.93
N ALA A 223 3.89 17.32 5.89
CA ALA A 223 4.60 17.73 4.70
C ALA A 223 5.75 18.63 5.13
N ALA A 224 6.99 18.27 4.80
CA ALA A 224 8.13 19.16 5.01
C ALA A 224 7.85 20.40 4.15
N SER A 225 7.47 21.48 4.84
CA SER A 225 7.26 22.81 4.27
C SER A 225 8.56 23.43 3.78
#